data_AF-A0A4Y2A176-F1
#
_entry.id   AF-A0A4Y2A176-F1
#
_cell.length_a   1.000
_cell.length_b   1.000
_cell.length_c   1.000
_cell.angle_alpha   90.00
_cell.angle_beta   90.00
_cell.angle_gamma   90.00
#
_symmetry.space_group_name_H-M   'P 1'
#
loop_
_entity.id
_entity.type
_entity.pdbx_description
1 polymer ?
#
loop_
_entity_poly.entity_id
_entity_poly.type
_entity_poly.pdbx_seq_one_letter_code
_entity_poly.pdbx_strand_id
1 'polypeptide(L)'
;MKDGFAERFEQFKTNKSTLAFVVNPLNTNTNEINIEPFGIDAGSLQMQLLDLKTKDLGSGKFTELKSKLEELEIQKCMHIAQQKSTTLKEIPTCRYRLDKAAESTALFLRREAERKQKEIPLLRAVAFQKVFSEAVQRKRGRLQQQLHRSQRSAAFGNRVFHSLPPQLLVTYEMLLKNNAPLRNIWSLNGISPPLIDRREEKQAVFI
;
A
#
# COMPACT_ATOMS: atom_id res chain seq x y z
N MET A 1 13.40 -27.49 -101.99
CA MET A 1 13.23 -27.12 -100.56
C MET A 1 13.00 -28.31 -99.63
N LYS A 2 12.31 -29.38 -100.06
CA LYS A 2 12.03 -30.55 -99.19
C LYS A 2 13.27 -31.42 -98.90
N ASP A 3 14.19 -31.52 -99.85
CA ASP A 3 15.29 -32.50 -99.76
C ASP A 3 16.39 -32.06 -98.78
N GLY A 4 16.75 -30.77 -98.79
CA GLY A 4 17.76 -30.22 -97.87
C GLY A 4 17.30 -30.07 -96.42
N PHE A 5 15.99 -30.18 -96.12
CA PHE A 5 15.50 -30.25 -94.75
C PHE A 5 15.61 -31.69 -94.21
N ALA A 6 15.18 -32.67 -95.01
CA ALA A 6 15.26 -34.08 -94.64
C ALA A 6 16.70 -34.53 -94.36
N GLU A 7 17.65 -34.10 -95.19
CA GLU A 7 19.07 -34.38 -95.01
C GLU A 7 19.62 -33.80 -93.70
N ARG A 8 19.33 -32.53 -93.41
CA ARG A 8 19.74 -31.88 -92.16
C ARG A 8 19.08 -32.47 -90.93
N PHE A 9 17.84 -32.95 -91.05
CA PHE A 9 17.13 -33.62 -89.97
C PHE A 9 17.70 -35.02 -89.67
N GLU A 10 18.13 -35.77 -90.68
CA GLU A 10 18.85 -37.04 -90.49
C GLU A 10 20.22 -36.84 -89.83
N GLN A 11 20.95 -35.79 -90.22
CA GLN A 11 22.20 -35.39 -89.56
C GLN A 11 21.97 -34.95 -88.10
N PHE A 12 20.86 -34.27 -87.82
CA PHE A 12 20.48 -33.90 -86.46
C PHE A 12 20.24 -35.13 -85.58
N LYS A 13 19.53 -36.16 -86.09
CA LYS A 13 19.27 -37.41 -85.35
C LYS A 13 20.54 -38.20 -85.02
N THR A 14 21.62 -38.04 -85.77
CA THR A 14 22.89 -38.75 -85.55
C THR A 14 23.86 -37.95 -84.68
N ASN A 15 23.57 -36.67 -84.40
CA ASN A 15 24.44 -35.83 -83.60
C ASN A 15 24.24 -36.05 -82.10
N LYS A 16 25.08 -36.92 -81.54
CA LYS A 16 25.01 -37.39 -80.15
C LYS A 16 25.12 -36.26 -79.12
N SER A 17 25.96 -35.25 -79.37
CA SER A 17 26.13 -34.11 -78.46
C SER A 17 24.91 -33.18 -78.47
N THR A 18 24.31 -32.94 -79.63
CA THR A 18 23.07 -32.15 -79.76
C THR A 18 21.88 -32.85 -79.09
N LEU A 19 21.75 -34.17 -79.24
CA LEU A 19 20.73 -34.94 -78.52
C LEU A 19 20.96 -34.92 -77.00
N ALA A 20 22.22 -35.03 -76.55
CA ALA A 20 22.57 -34.91 -75.14
C ALA A 20 22.22 -33.52 -74.58
N PHE A 21 22.41 -32.46 -75.37
CA PHE A 21 22.02 -31.09 -75.01
C PHE A 21 20.53 -30.92 -74.79
N VAL A 22 19.68 -31.54 -75.63
CA VAL A 22 18.21 -31.51 -75.47
C VAL A 22 17.78 -32.23 -74.19
N VAL A 23 18.46 -33.32 -73.84
CA VAL A 23 18.13 -34.14 -72.67
C VAL A 23 18.68 -33.53 -71.37
N ASN A 24 19.87 -32.93 -71.40
CA ASN A 24 20.51 -32.36 -70.22
C ASN A 24 21.38 -31.13 -70.57
N PRO A 25 20.75 -29.97 -70.83
CA PRO A 25 21.44 -28.81 -71.39
C PRO A 25 22.56 -28.31 -70.47
N LEU A 26 22.37 -28.36 -69.14
CA LEU A 26 23.34 -27.84 -68.17
C LEU A 26 24.64 -28.64 -68.08
N ASN A 27 24.64 -29.91 -68.49
CA ASN A 27 25.76 -30.82 -68.31
C ASN A 27 26.47 -31.20 -69.62
N THR A 28 26.05 -30.62 -70.74
CA THR A 28 26.60 -30.94 -72.07
C THR A 28 27.79 -30.04 -72.40
N ASN A 29 28.83 -30.61 -73.01
CA ASN A 29 29.98 -29.84 -73.48
C ASN A 29 29.56 -28.97 -74.68
N THR A 30 29.46 -27.66 -74.48
CA THR A 30 29.06 -26.69 -75.52
C THR A 30 30.01 -26.68 -76.72
N ASN A 31 31.26 -27.12 -76.55
CA ASN A 31 32.25 -27.15 -77.63
C ASN A 31 32.02 -28.31 -78.61
N GLU A 32 31.25 -29.32 -78.21
CA GLU A 32 30.93 -30.48 -79.04
C GLU A 32 29.59 -30.34 -79.77
N ILE A 33 28.81 -29.29 -79.47
CA ILE A 33 27.50 -29.06 -80.08
C ILE A 33 27.71 -28.33 -81.41
N ASN A 34 27.21 -28.92 -82.51
CA ASN A 34 27.23 -28.27 -83.81
C ASN A 34 26.09 -27.23 -83.91
N ILE A 35 26.41 -25.96 -83.65
CA ILE A 35 25.48 -24.82 -83.65
C ILE A 35 25.54 -23.95 -84.91
N GLU A 36 26.56 -24.15 -85.76
CA GLU A 36 26.75 -23.46 -87.04
C GLU A 36 25.50 -23.53 -87.96
N PRO A 37 24.79 -24.68 -88.08
CA PRO A 37 23.60 -24.79 -88.93
C PRO A 37 22.42 -23.91 -88.50
N PHE A 38 22.44 -23.43 -87.25
CA PHE A 38 21.37 -22.63 -86.66
C PHE A 38 21.68 -21.14 -86.61
N GLY A 39 22.90 -20.73 -87.02
CA GLY A 39 23.34 -19.33 -86.97
C GLY A 39 23.43 -18.77 -85.53
N ILE A 40 23.59 -19.63 -84.53
CA ILE A 40 23.70 -19.25 -83.12
C ILE A 40 25.17 -19.04 -82.78
N ASP A 41 25.48 -17.90 -82.14
CA ASP A 41 26.82 -17.63 -81.63
C ASP A 41 27.15 -18.51 -80.40
N ALA A 42 28.32 -19.13 -80.43
CA ALA A 42 28.80 -20.01 -79.37
C ALA A 42 28.97 -19.28 -78.02
N GLY A 43 29.45 -18.03 -78.06
CA GLY A 43 29.63 -17.21 -76.86
C GLY A 43 28.30 -16.88 -76.19
N SER A 44 27.30 -16.49 -76.98
CA SER A 44 25.94 -16.23 -76.50
C SER A 44 25.30 -17.46 -75.85
N LEU A 45 25.44 -18.64 -76.46
CA LEU A 45 24.91 -19.89 -75.90
C LEU A 45 25.59 -20.24 -74.56
N GLN A 46 26.91 -20.11 -74.47
CA GLN A 46 27.65 -20.35 -73.23
C GLN A 46 27.20 -19.41 -72.10
N MET A 47 27.02 -18.13 -72.40
CA MET A 47 26.54 -17.13 -71.44
C MET A 47 25.14 -17.46 -70.91
N GLN A 48 24.23 -17.90 -71.77
CA GLN A 48 22.87 -18.30 -71.36
C GLN A 48 22.85 -19.56 -70.47
N LEU A 49 23.68 -20.56 -70.77
CA LEU A 49 23.83 -21.74 -69.91
C LEU A 49 24.42 -21.40 -68.54
N LEU A 50 25.38 -20.47 -68.50
CA LEU A 50 26.02 -20.04 -67.28
C LEU A 50 25.02 -19.32 -66.36
N ASP A 51 24.20 -18.44 -66.94
CA ASP A 51 23.09 -17.78 -66.24
C ASP A 51 22.07 -18.79 -65.69
N LEU A 52 21.67 -19.80 -66.49
CA LEU A 52 20.79 -20.89 -66.04
C LEU A 52 21.38 -21.71 -64.89
N LYS A 53 22.68 -22.05 -64.93
CA LYS A 53 23.36 -22.71 -63.79
C LYS A 53 23.34 -21.87 -62.53
N THR A 54 23.56 -20.56 -62.64
CA THR A 54 23.53 -19.66 -61.46
C THR A 54 22.14 -19.47 -60.88
N LYS A 55 21.10 -19.45 -61.73
CA LYS A 55 19.69 -19.43 -61.29
C LYS A 55 19.30 -20.71 -60.58
N ASP A 56 19.78 -21.86 -61.05
CA ASP A 56 19.56 -23.16 -60.40
C ASP A 56 20.22 -23.22 -59.00
N LEU A 57 21.43 -22.66 -58.87
CA LEU A 57 22.09 -22.45 -57.56
C LEU A 57 21.29 -21.50 -56.63
N GLY A 58 20.51 -20.57 -57.20
CA GLY A 58 19.61 -19.69 -56.46
C GLY A 58 18.42 -20.43 -55.84
N SER A 59 17.94 -21.50 -56.48
CA SER A 59 16.83 -22.30 -55.97
C SER A 59 17.18 -23.02 -54.67
N GLY A 60 18.40 -23.57 -54.56
CA GLY A 60 18.90 -24.23 -53.35
C GLY A 60 19.03 -23.29 -52.15
N LYS A 61 19.48 -22.05 -52.39
CA LYS A 61 19.51 -21.02 -51.33
C LYS A 61 18.11 -20.62 -50.89
N PHE A 62 17.16 -20.57 -51.83
CA PHE A 62 15.78 -20.23 -51.52
C PHE A 62 15.08 -21.35 -50.72
N THR A 63 15.34 -22.62 -51.04
CA THR A 63 14.82 -23.75 -50.25
C THR A 63 15.43 -23.79 -48.85
N GLU A 64 16.73 -23.51 -48.70
CA GLU A 64 17.37 -23.41 -47.38
C GLU A 64 16.84 -22.23 -46.56
N LEU A 65 16.62 -21.06 -47.19
CA LEU A 65 16.02 -19.91 -46.51
C LEU A 65 14.58 -20.20 -46.09
N LYS A 66 13.81 -20.89 -46.95
CA LYS A 66 12.45 -21.32 -46.63
C LYS A 66 12.43 -22.28 -45.43
N SER A 67 13.31 -23.28 -45.40
CA SER A 67 13.37 -24.22 -44.27
C SER A 67 13.80 -23.52 -42.97
N LYS A 68 14.74 -22.57 -43.03
CA LYS A 68 15.11 -21.75 -41.85
C LYS A 68 13.96 -20.89 -41.34
N LEU A 69 13.14 -20.36 -42.25
CA LEU A 69 11.95 -19.58 -41.88
C LEU A 69 10.90 -20.47 -41.20
N GLU A 70 10.63 -21.65 -41.75
CA GLU A 70 9.73 -22.64 -41.15
C GLU A 70 10.22 -23.10 -39.76
N GLU A 71 11.52 -23.34 -39.60
CA GLU A 71 12.12 -23.70 -38.31
C GLU A 71 11.98 -22.58 -37.27
N LEU A 72 12.22 -21.33 -37.65
CA LEU A 72 12.01 -20.17 -36.77
C LEU A 72 10.54 -20.02 -36.36
N GLU A 73 9.60 -20.29 -37.27
CA GLU A 73 8.17 -20.24 -36.96
C GLU A 73 7.77 -21.34 -35.96
N ILE A 74 8.30 -22.55 -36.12
CA ILE A 74 8.11 -23.65 -35.16
C ILE A 74 8.69 -23.27 -33.78
N GLN A 75 9.90 -22.73 -33.73
CA GLN A 75 10.53 -22.29 -32.47
C GLN A 75 9.71 -21.21 -31.76
N LYS A 76 9.20 -20.21 -32.51
CA LYS A 76 8.33 -19.16 -31.97
C LYS A 76 7.04 -19.76 -31.40
N CYS A 77 6.41 -20.70 -32.11
CA CYS A 77 5.22 -21.40 -31.62
C CYS A 77 5.49 -22.17 -30.32
N MET A 78 6.62 -22.88 -30.23
CA MET A 78 7.03 -23.59 -29.01
C MET A 78 7.24 -22.62 -27.84
N HIS A 79 7.94 -21.50 -28.07
CA HIS A 79 8.18 -20.51 -27.03
C HIS A 79 6.88 -19.88 -26.52
N ILE A 80 5.96 -19.51 -27.42
CA ILE A 80 4.65 -18.96 -27.03
C ILE A 80 3.83 -19.98 -26.23
N ALA A 81 3.82 -21.25 -26.65
CA ALA A 81 3.12 -22.31 -25.95
C ALA A 81 3.70 -22.54 -24.55
N GLN A 82 5.02 -22.56 -24.44
CA GLN A 82 5.73 -22.72 -23.17
C GLN A 82 5.47 -21.54 -22.23
N GLN A 83 5.61 -20.30 -22.71
CA GLN A 83 5.35 -19.08 -21.93
C GLN A 83 3.89 -19.04 -21.44
N LYS A 84 2.91 -19.36 -22.29
CA LYS A 84 1.50 -19.46 -21.87
C LYS A 84 1.30 -20.52 -20.80
N SER A 85 1.92 -21.70 -20.96
CA SER A 85 1.83 -22.78 -19.98
C SER A 85 2.44 -22.41 -18.61
N THR A 86 3.59 -21.72 -18.60
CA THR A 86 4.22 -21.27 -17.35
C THR A 86 3.38 -20.22 -16.64
N THR A 87 2.90 -19.20 -17.36
CA THR A 87 2.02 -18.17 -16.78
C THR A 87 0.75 -18.77 -16.19
N LEU A 88 0.14 -19.76 -16.85
CA LEU A 88 -1.06 -20.42 -16.33
C LEU A 88 -0.80 -21.22 -15.04
N LYS A 89 0.36 -21.86 -14.89
CA LYS A 89 0.75 -22.57 -13.66
C LYS A 89 1.06 -21.63 -12.49
N GLU A 90 1.50 -20.40 -12.79
CA GLU A 90 1.76 -19.39 -11.77
C GLU A 90 0.46 -18.83 -11.18
N ILE A 91 -0.64 -18.76 -11.93
CA ILE A 91 -1.91 -18.20 -11.45
C ILE A 91 -2.42 -18.88 -10.15
N PRO A 92 -2.56 -20.21 -10.07
CA PRO A 92 -2.93 -20.89 -8.83
C PRO A 92 -1.93 -20.65 -7.68
N THR A 93 -0.63 -20.62 -7.99
CA THR A 93 0.43 -20.41 -7.01
C THR A 93 0.37 -19.01 -6.41
N CYS A 94 0.20 -17.98 -7.25
CA CYS A 94 0.00 -16.61 -6.82
C CYS A 94 -1.29 -16.45 -6.01
N ARG A 95 -2.37 -17.12 -6.43
CA ARG A 95 -3.64 -17.10 -5.67
C ARG A 95 -3.48 -17.70 -4.28
N TYR A 96 -2.86 -18.86 -4.16
CA TYR A 96 -2.57 -19.48 -2.88
C TYR A 96 -1.74 -18.57 -1.95
N ARG A 97 -0.72 -17.89 -2.49
CA ARG A 97 0.10 -16.95 -1.72
C ARG A 97 -0.69 -15.73 -1.23
N LEU A 98 -1.58 -15.20 -2.06
CA LEU A 98 -2.47 -14.09 -1.69
C LEU A 98 -3.45 -14.52 -0.59
N ASP A 99 -4.05 -15.71 -0.71
CA ASP A 99 -4.96 -16.25 0.28
C ASP A 99 -4.25 -16.43 1.64
N LYS A 100 -3.02 -16.96 1.64
CA LYS A 100 -2.20 -17.08 2.85
C LYS A 100 -1.83 -15.74 3.48
N ALA A 101 -1.49 -14.74 2.66
CA ALA A 101 -1.20 -13.40 3.15
C ALA A 101 -2.45 -12.73 3.76
N ALA A 102 -3.62 -12.93 3.15
CA ALA A 102 -4.89 -12.45 3.67
C ALA A 102 -5.23 -13.09 5.01
N GLU A 103 -5.10 -14.42 5.15
CA GLU A 103 -5.29 -15.14 6.41
C GLU A 103 -4.38 -14.60 7.53
N SER A 104 -3.09 -14.40 7.23
CA SER A 104 -2.11 -13.87 8.19
C SER A 104 -2.48 -12.45 8.64
N THR A 105 -2.87 -11.60 7.70
CA THR A 105 -3.28 -10.21 7.98
C THR A 105 -4.56 -10.17 8.83
N ALA A 106 -5.55 -11.01 8.50
CA ALA A 106 -6.78 -11.12 9.27
C ALA A 106 -6.51 -11.57 10.71
N LEU A 107 -5.61 -12.53 10.90
CA LEU A 107 -5.21 -13.01 12.22
C LEU A 107 -4.44 -11.96 13.02
N PHE A 108 -3.58 -11.17 12.36
CA PHE A 108 -2.90 -10.03 12.99
C PHE A 108 -3.91 -8.97 13.48
N LEU A 109 -4.82 -8.52 12.62
CA LEU A 109 -5.83 -7.53 12.96
C LEU A 109 -6.74 -8.02 14.08
N ARG A 110 -7.12 -9.29 14.07
CA ARG A 110 -7.90 -9.91 15.15
C ARG A 110 -7.16 -9.83 16.49
N ARG A 111 -5.88 -10.19 16.53
CA ARG A 111 -5.07 -10.10 17.76
C ARG A 111 -4.90 -8.67 18.24
N GLU A 112 -4.79 -7.71 17.33
CA GLU A 112 -4.70 -6.29 17.69
C GLU A 112 -6.02 -5.76 18.26
N ALA A 113 -7.16 -6.11 17.64
CA ALA A 113 -8.48 -5.77 18.17
C ALA A 113 -8.70 -6.36 19.58
N GLU A 114 -8.33 -7.63 19.79
CA GLU A 114 -8.39 -8.27 21.10
C GLU A 114 -7.50 -7.57 22.15
N ARG A 115 -6.30 -7.12 21.76
CA ARG A 115 -5.42 -6.31 22.64
C ARG A 115 -6.09 -4.99 23.00
N LYS A 116 -6.63 -4.27 22.02
CA LYS A 116 -7.30 -2.98 22.24
C LYS A 116 -8.56 -3.12 23.09
N GLN A 117 -9.31 -4.20 22.90
CA GLN A 117 -10.48 -4.50 23.72
C GLN A 117 -10.13 -4.71 25.20
N LYS A 118 -8.94 -5.24 25.51
CA LYS A 118 -8.43 -5.37 26.88
C LYS A 118 -7.82 -4.08 27.43
N GLU A 119 -7.22 -3.24 26.58
CA GLU A 119 -6.57 -2.00 26.96
C GLU A 119 -7.57 -0.88 27.31
N ILE A 120 -8.68 -0.77 26.57
CA ILE A 120 -9.69 0.30 26.75
C ILE A 120 -10.28 0.31 28.19
N PRO A 121 -10.71 -0.82 28.79
CA PRO A 121 -11.19 -0.84 30.17
C PRO A 121 -10.14 -0.40 31.18
N LEU A 122 -8.87 -0.77 30.99
CA LEU A 122 -7.77 -0.37 31.86
C LEU A 122 -7.56 1.14 31.81
N LEU A 123 -7.52 1.73 30.61
CA LEU A 123 -7.41 3.17 30.44
C LEU A 123 -8.60 3.92 31.08
N ARG A 124 -9.82 3.39 30.94
CA ARG A 124 -11.01 3.93 31.61
C ARG A 124 -10.90 3.86 33.13
N ALA A 125 -10.42 2.75 33.68
CA ALA A 125 -10.22 2.57 35.12
C ALA A 125 -9.17 3.56 35.66
N VAL A 126 -8.05 3.73 34.98
CA VAL A 126 -7.00 4.70 35.35
C VAL A 126 -7.54 6.13 35.28
N ALA A 127 -8.27 6.48 34.23
CA ALA A 127 -8.90 7.80 34.10
C ALA A 127 -9.92 8.05 35.23
N PHE A 128 -10.74 7.05 35.55
CA PHE A 128 -11.70 7.12 36.64
C PHE A 128 -11.01 7.30 38.00
N GLN A 129 -9.97 6.52 38.29
CA GLN A 129 -9.20 6.62 39.53
C GLN A 129 -8.57 8.01 39.68
N LYS A 130 -8.05 8.58 38.59
CA LYS A 130 -7.51 9.94 38.58
C LYS A 130 -8.57 10.97 38.96
N VAL A 131 -9.72 10.96 38.26
CA VAL A 131 -10.84 11.88 38.55
C VAL A 131 -11.34 11.73 39.98
N PHE A 132 -11.48 10.49 40.45
CA PHE A 132 -11.89 10.21 41.83
C PHE A 132 -10.90 10.77 42.85
N SER A 133 -9.60 10.54 42.65
CA SER A 133 -8.55 11.05 43.53
C SER A 133 -8.53 12.58 43.59
N GLU A 134 -8.71 13.26 42.46
CA GLU A 134 -8.79 14.73 42.40
C GLU A 134 -10.03 15.24 43.15
N ALA A 135 -11.18 14.58 43.01
CA ALA A 135 -12.40 14.93 43.75
C ALA A 135 -12.21 14.80 45.27
N VAL A 136 -11.57 13.71 45.72
CA VAL A 136 -11.23 13.49 47.13
C VAL A 136 -10.30 14.59 47.64
N GLN A 137 -9.23 14.91 46.90
CA GLN A 137 -8.30 15.97 47.30
C GLN A 137 -8.98 17.34 47.37
N ARG A 138 -9.85 17.66 46.40
CA ARG A 138 -10.66 18.91 46.43
C ARG A 138 -11.56 18.96 47.65
N LYS A 139 -12.25 17.86 48.01
CA LYS A 139 -13.12 17.82 49.19
C LYS A 139 -12.32 17.97 50.48
N ARG A 140 -11.18 17.30 50.60
CA ARG A 140 -10.26 17.45 51.74
C ARG A 140 -9.78 18.90 51.89
N GLY A 141 -9.38 19.55 50.80
CA GLY A 141 -8.97 20.95 50.81
C GLY A 141 -10.08 21.89 51.29
N ARG A 142 -11.33 21.67 50.85
CA ARG A 142 -12.49 22.43 51.35
C ARG A 142 -12.72 22.22 52.84
N LEU A 143 -12.64 20.98 53.33
CA LEU A 143 -12.82 20.67 54.74
C LEU A 143 -11.71 21.27 55.61
N GLN A 144 -10.45 21.22 55.17
CA GLN A 144 -9.34 21.88 55.86
C GLN A 144 -9.52 23.40 55.90
N GLN A 145 -10.00 24.01 54.81
CA GLN A 145 -10.30 25.43 54.78
C GLN A 145 -11.46 25.79 55.72
N GLN A 146 -12.50 24.96 55.80
CA GLN A 146 -13.60 25.14 56.76
C GLN A 146 -13.12 25.01 58.20
N LEU A 147 -12.28 24.02 58.50
CA LEU A 147 -11.69 23.83 59.83
C LEU A 147 -10.84 25.04 60.23
N HIS A 148 -9.97 25.54 59.34
CA HIS A 148 -9.19 26.75 59.63
C HIS A 148 -10.06 27.99 59.83
N ARG A 149 -11.14 28.15 59.07
CA ARG A 149 -12.11 29.24 59.29
C ARG A 149 -12.78 29.11 60.66
N SER A 150 -13.23 27.91 61.03
CA SER A 150 -13.82 27.63 62.34
C SER A 150 -12.84 27.91 63.48
N GLN A 151 -11.58 27.46 63.38
CA GLN A 151 -10.54 27.72 64.37
C GLN A 151 -10.23 29.22 64.50
N ARG A 152 -10.18 29.97 63.40
CA ARG A 152 -10.00 31.43 63.43
C ARG A 152 -11.18 32.13 64.09
N SER A 153 -12.40 31.70 63.78
CA SER A 153 -13.62 32.21 64.41
C SER A 153 -13.61 31.94 65.93
N ALA A 154 -13.28 30.72 66.36
CA ALA A 154 -13.16 30.37 67.78
C ALA A 154 -12.06 31.17 68.49
N ALA A 155 -10.88 31.34 67.87
CA ALA A 155 -9.79 32.14 68.41
C ALA A 155 -10.12 33.64 68.47
N PHE A 156 -10.96 34.13 67.56
CA PHE A 156 -11.51 35.49 67.62
C PHE A 156 -12.52 35.61 68.76
N GLY A 157 -13.47 34.68 68.88
CA GLY A 157 -14.44 34.61 69.97
C GLY A 157 -13.76 34.58 71.35
N ASN A 158 -12.71 33.77 71.53
CA ASN A 158 -11.94 33.72 72.77
C ASN A 158 -11.22 35.05 73.06
N ARG A 159 -10.65 35.71 72.05
CA ARG A 159 -10.02 37.03 72.24
C ARG A 159 -11.02 38.10 72.67
N VAL A 160 -12.21 38.10 72.05
CA VAL A 160 -13.30 39.00 72.43
C VAL A 160 -13.75 38.70 73.87
N PHE A 161 -13.94 37.42 74.21
CA PHE A 161 -14.34 36.96 75.55
C PHE A 161 -13.36 37.39 76.64
N HIS A 162 -12.05 37.30 76.40
CA HIS A 162 -11.03 37.72 77.37
C HIS A 162 -10.81 39.24 77.45
N SER A 163 -11.29 40.00 76.47
CA SER A 163 -11.22 41.47 76.47
C SER A 163 -12.44 42.16 77.09
N LEU A 164 -13.48 41.39 77.45
CA LEU A 164 -14.72 41.91 78.01
C LEU A 164 -14.58 42.16 79.52
N PRO A 165 -15.07 43.31 80.05
CA PRO A 165 -15.15 43.56 81.48
C PRO A 165 -15.99 42.50 82.21
N PRO A 166 -15.67 42.15 83.48
CA PRO A 166 -16.34 41.08 84.25
C PRO A 166 -17.86 41.20 84.34
N GLN A 167 -18.39 42.42 84.28
CA GLN A 167 -19.83 42.71 84.35
C GLN A 167 -20.60 42.26 83.09
N LEU A 168 -19.93 42.24 81.93
CA LEU A 168 -20.51 41.84 80.64
C LEU A 168 -20.34 40.35 80.34
N LEU A 169 -19.42 39.68 81.03
CA LEU A 169 -19.19 38.23 80.95
C LEU A 169 -20.43 37.43 81.42
N VAL A 170 -21.07 37.87 82.50
CA VAL A 170 -22.29 37.23 83.05
C VAL A 170 -23.47 37.32 82.07
N THR A 171 -23.64 38.46 81.40
CA THR A 171 -24.68 38.64 80.38
C THR A 171 -24.41 37.84 79.10
N TYR A 172 -23.14 37.70 78.73
CA TYR A 172 -22.74 36.93 77.54
C TYR A 172 -22.99 35.42 77.73
N GLU A 173 -22.68 34.87 78.91
CA GLU A 173 -22.95 33.46 79.23
C GLU A 173 -24.44 33.11 79.28
N MET A 174 -25.29 34.01 79.82
CA MET A 174 -26.74 33.79 79.85
C MET A 174 -27.37 33.78 78.45
N LEU A 175 -26.85 34.59 77.52
CA LEU A 175 -27.38 34.69 76.15
C LEU A 175 -26.96 33.51 75.27
N LEU A 176 -25.75 32.99 75.45
CA LEU A 176 -25.30 31.75 74.79
C LEU A 176 -26.16 30.54 75.21
N LYS A 177 -26.56 30.45 76.49
CA LYS A 177 -27.47 29.39 76.97
C LYS A 177 -28.88 29.48 76.38
N ASN A 178 -29.28 30.63 75.85
CA ASN A 178 -30.62 30.91 75.32
C ASN A 178 -30.68 31.04 73.79
N ASN A 179 -29.61 30.73 73.04
CA ASN A 179 -29.54 30.83 71.58
C ASN A 179 -29.95 32.20 71.00
N ALA A 180 -29.70 33.30 71.73
CA ALA A 180 -30.04 34.64 71.27
C ALA A 180 -28.97 35.21 70.32
N PRO A 181 -29.34 35.90 69.21
CA PRO A 181 -28.38 36.44 68.25
C PRO A 181 -27.50 37.56 68.84
N LEU A 182 -26.19 37.48 68.59
CA LEU A 182 -25.14 38.36 69.16
C LEU A 182 -25.32 39.86 68.86
N ARG A 183 -26.12 40.24 67.86
CA ARG A 183 -26.46 41.64 67.56
C ARG A 183 -27.11 42.38 68.71
N ASN A 184 -27.83 41.66 69.57
CA ASN A 184 -28.56 42.28 70.67
C ASN A 184 -27.65 42.78 71.79
N ILE A 185 -26.39 42.30 71.87
CA ILE A 185 -25.45 42.67 72.94
C ILE A 185 -24.91 44.09 72.76
N TRP A 186 -24.63 44.48 71.51
CA TRP A 186 -24.03 45.79 71.20
C TRP A 186 -25.06 46.92 71.27
N SER A 187 -26.30 46.63 70.88
CA SER A 187 -27.39 47.61 70.88
C SER A 187 -27.92 47.94 72.29
N LEU A 188 -27.75 47.05 73.27
CA LEU A 188 -28.21 47.26 74.65
C LEU A 188 -27.26 48.12 75.50
N ASN A 189 -25.98 48.22 75.13
CA ASN A 189 -24.95 48.89 75.94
C ASN A 189 -24.36 50.17 75.30
N GLY A 190 -24.91 50.63 74.16
CA GLY A 190 -24.47 51.88 73.51
C GLY A 190 -23.06 51.84 72.90
N ILE A 191 -22.46 50.65 72.73
CA ILE A 191 -21.12 50.49 72.15
C ILE A 191 -21.26 50.27 70.65
N SER A 192 -20.63 51.12 69.83
CA SER A 192 -20.59 50.93 68.37
C SER A 192 -19.88 49.62 68.05
N PRO A 193 -20.52 48.70 67.30
CA PRO A 193 -19.87 47.44 66.95
C PRO A 193 -18.65 47.70 66.05
N PRO A 194 -17.54 46.95 66.22
CA PRO A 194 -16.45 46.99 65.26
C PRO A 194 -17.00 46.63 63.87
N LEU A 195 -16.45 47.24 62.82
CA LEU A 195 -16.84 47.01 61.42
C LEU A 195 -16.63 45.53 61.05
N ILE A 196 -17.65 44.71 61.31
CA ILE A 196 -17.71 43.31 60.93
C ILE A 196 -18.31 43.25 59.52
N ASP A 197 -17.57 42.66 58.59
CA ASP A 197 -18.06 42.39 57.23
C ASP A 197 -19.29 41.46 57.32
N ARG A 198 -20.39 41.81 56.63
CA ARG A 198 -21.69 41.10 56.67
C ARG A 198 -21.59 39.61 56.29
N ARG A 199 -20.48 39.17 55.70
CA ARG A 199 -20.22 37.73 55.42
C ARG A 199 -19.80 36.92 56.64
N GLU A 200 -19.28 37.55 57.69
CA GLU A 200 -18.77 36.84 58.88
C GLU A 200 -19.84 36.68 59.99
N GLU A 201 -20.84 37.57 60.05
CA GLU A 201 -21.98 37.46 60.99
C GLU A 201 -22.74 36.12 60.85
N LYS A 202 -22.84 35.58 59.62
CA LYS A 202 -23.55 34.32 59.37
C LYS A 202 -22.79 33.07 59.80
N GLN A 203 -21.49 33.16 60.10
CA GLN A 203 -20.68 32.00 60.51
C GLN A 203 -20.61 31.82 62.03
N ALA A 204 -20.97 32.83 62.82
CA ALA A 204 -20.99 32.73 64.29
C ALA A 204 -22.25 32.03 64.84
N VAL A 205 -23.29 31.83 64.00
CA VAL A 205 -24.60 31.25 64.39
C VAL A 205 -24.64 29.72 64.24
N PHE A 206 -23.57 29.10 63.72
CA PHE A 206 -23.45 27.64 63.63
C PHE A 206 -22.22 27.16 64.44
N ILE A 207 -22.37 27.14 65.77
CA ILE A 207 -21.65 26.26 66.69
C ILE A 207 -22.73 25.56 67.53
#